data_AF-E4XX40-F1
#
_entry.id   AF-E4XX40-F1
#
_cell.length_a   1.000
_cell.length_b   1.000
_cell.length_c   1.000
_cell.angle_alpha   90.00
_cell.angle_beta   90.00
_cell.angle_gamma   90.00
#
_symmetry.space_group_name_H-M   'P 1'
#
loop_
_entity.id
_entity.type
_entity.pdbx_description
1 polymer ?
#
loop_
_entity_poly.entity_id
_entity_poly.type
_entity_poly.pdbx_seq_one_letter_code
_entity_poly.pdbx_strand_id
1 'polypeptide(L)'
;MGITAFSGTLTGAMGGTGKVVSAGDAAEEQRQLFLTSLSNAEIAVGYIGELASMEIVRRLGRKLTAGETENMNSCVEDLKDIAKKFEQLVENGIKELNNSALKHEVKPLIDEFRDIPHDIDDNEFAEAEANEPWVQNVLIHLHTVLEGFKTRMSAESFDHLVSYLTNTVANTLERAVLKSRFTRLGGLQFDRELRALVNFLTSVTSSTIRDRFAKLHQINTVLNLEHPQEVLEYYGSSSSGVTWRLTPSEVREVLGRRNDFKTDEIRRLKL
;
A
#
# COMPACT_ATOMS: atom_id res chain seq x y z
N MET A 1 5.62 10.45 -24.22
CA MET A 1 4.80 9.37 -24.80
C MET A 1 3.97 8.80 -23.67
N GLY A 2 2.68 9.15 -23.65
CA GLY A 2 1.78 8.89 -22.52
C GLY A 2 1.31 7.44 -22.47
N ILE A 3 1.22 6.93 -21.25
CA ILE A 3 0.80 5.57 -20.90
C ILE A 3 -0.73 5.49 -21.02
N THR A 4 -1.23 5.25 -22.24
CA THR A 4 -2.65 4.97 -22.49
C THR A 4 -2.96 3.46 -22.41
N ALA A 5 -1.96 2.62 -22.09
CA ALA A 5 -2.06 1.17 -22.22
C ALA A 5 -2.69 0.44 -21.01
N PHE A 6 -2.97 1.13 -19.89
CA PHE A 6 -3.49 0.46 -18.69
C PHE A 6 -5.03 0.31 -18.67
N SER A 7 -5.77 0.91 -19.61
CA SER A 7 -7.24 0.97 -19.57
C SER A 7 -7.95 0.34 -20.79
N GLY A 8 -7.29 -0.52 -21.56
CA GLY A 8 -7.82 -0.99 -22.86
C GLY A 8 -9.13 -1.79 -22.79
N THR A 9 -10.27 -1.12 -22.88
CA THR A 9 -11.54 -1.72 -23.30
C THR A 9 -11.55 -1.82 -24.83
N LEU A 10 -11.85 -3.02 -25.32
CA LEU A 10 -11.76 -3.48 -26.70
C LEU A 10 -12.71 -2.77 -27.67
N THR A 11 -12.20 -2.36 -28.84
CA THR A 11 -12.93 -2.46 -30.13
C THR A 11 -11.93 -2.87 -31.22
N GLY A 12 -12.20 -3.98 -31.89
CA GLY A 12 -11.29 -4.64 -32.83
C GLY A 12 -11.36 -4.09 -34.25
N ALA A 13 -10.26 -4.25 -34.99
CA ALA A 13 -10.25 -4.21 -36.45
C ALA A 13 -9.29 -5.28 -36.98
N MET A 14 -9.82 -6.15 -37.85
CA MET A 14 -9.10 -7.18 -38.59
C MET A 14 -8.26 -6.58 -39.73
N GLY A 15 -7.08 -7.15 -39.96
CA GLY A 15 -6.41 -7.09 -41.26
C GLY A 15 -4.91 -7.40 -41.22
N GLY A 16 -4.50 -8.49 -41.88
CA GLY A 16 -3.13 -8.66 -42.39
C GLY A 16 -2.32 -9.80 -41.77
N THR A 17 -1.86 -10.70 -42.63
CA THR A 17 -0.98 -11.85 -42.38
C THR A 17 0.39 -11.42 -41.82
N GLY A 18 0.43 -11.24 -40.51
CA GLY A 18 1.60 -11.40 -39.64
C GLY A 18 1.12 -12.26 -38.47
N LYS A 19 2.02 -12.87 -37.70
CA LYS A 19 1.64 -13.53 -36.44
C LYS A 19 0.82 -12.50 -35.65
N VAL A 20 -0.49 -12.69 -35.56
CA VAL A 20 -1.40 -11.75 -34.88
C VAL A 20 -1.09 -11.90 -33.42
N VAL A 21 -0.07 -11.17 -32.95
CA VAL A 21 0.11 -10.90 -31.53
C VAL A 21 -1.17 -10.19 -31.15
N SER A 22 -2.00 -10.84 -30.34
CA SER A 22 -3.26 -10.21 -29.94
C SER A 22 -2.92 -8.91 -29.23
N ALA A 23 -3.80 -7.92 -29.27
CA ALA A 23 -3.57 -6.65 -28.55
C ALA A 23 -3.29 -6.89 -27.04
N GLY A 24 -3.77 -8.02 -26.48
CA GLY A 24 -3.46 -8.47 -25.13
C GLY A 24 -2.02 -8.96 -24.97
N ASP A 25 -1.49 -9.72 -25.92
CA ASP A 25 -0.11 -10.23 -25.87
C ASP A 25 0.92 -9.10 -25.97
N ALA A 26 0.66 -8.09 -26.83
CA ALA A 26 1.52 -6.92 -26.96
C ALA A 26 1.51 -6.04 -25.70
N ALA A 27 0.35 -5.89 -25.05
CA ALA A 27 0.22 -5.14 -23.81
C ALA A 27 0.96 -5.84 -22.65
N GLU A 28 0.93 -7.17 -22.60
CA GLU A 28 1.63 -7.96 -21.60
C GLU A 28 3.16 -7.95 -21.79
N GLU A 29 3.63 -8.02 -23.04
CA GLU A 29 5.05 -7.85 -23.37
C GLU A 29 5.56 -6.46 -22.96
N GLN A 30 4.77 -5.42 -23.22
CA GLN A 30 5.14 -4.06 -22.83
C GLN A 30 5.14 -3.87 -21.30
N ARG A 31 4.24 -4.55 -20.58
CA ARG A 31 4.23 -4.60 -19.11
C ARG A 31 5.48 -5.30 -18.59
N GLN A 32 5.84 -6.45 -19.16
CA GLN A 32 7.07 -7.17 -18.84
C GLN A 32 8.30 -6.30 -19.00
N LEU A 33 8.45 -5.65 -20.14
CA LEU A 33 9.58 -4.77 -20.42
C LEU A 33 9.66 -3.61 -19.43
N PHE A 34 8.52 -3.03 -19.04
CA PHE A 34 8.48 -1.97 -18.04
C PHE A 34 8.98 -2.44 -16.67
N LEU A 35 8.50 -3.58 -16.16
CA LEU A 35 8.92 -4.15 -14.87
C LEU A 35 10.41 -4.49 -14.83
N THR A 36 10.91 -5.12 -15.89
CA THR A 36 12.33 -5.46 -16.02
C THR A 36 13.20 -4.21 -16.11
N SER A 37 12.78 -3.20 -16.88
CA SER A 37 13.52 -1.94 -17.02
C SER A 37 13.61 -1.20 -15.68
N LEU A 38 12.53 -1.22 -14.90
CA LEU A 38 12.49 -0.59 -13.58
C LEU A 38 13.41 -1.31 -12.57
N SER A 39 13.41 -2.65 -12.59
CA SER A 39 14.33 -3.43 -11.75
C SER A 39 15.79 -3.23 -12.17
N ASN A 40 16.07 -3.12 -13.47
CA ASN A 40 17.41 -2.82 -13.97
C ASN A 40 17.88 -1.41 -13.55
N ALA A 41 16.97 -0.43 -13.57
CA ALA A 41 17.24 0.92 -13.10
C ALA A 41 17.56 0.95 -11.61
N GLU A 42 16.85 0.17 -10.79
CA GLU A 42 17.13 0.01 -9.36
C GLU A 42 18.51 -0.63 -9.12
N ILE A 43 18.81 -1.76 -9.78
CA ILE A 43 20.12 -2.40 -9.69
C ILE A 43 21.26 -1.45 -10.14
N ALA A 44 21.00 -0.63 -11.16
CA ALA A 44 21.97 0.37 -11.62
C ALA A 44 22.25 1.46 -10.57
N VAL A 45 21.26 1.84 -9.75
CA VAL A 45 21.50 2.73 -8.58
C VAL A 45 22.51 2.09 -7.64
N GLY A 46 22.33 0.80 -7.32
CA GLY A 46 23.28 0.05 -6.49
C GLY A 46 24.71 0.07 -7.05
N TYR A 47 24.86 -0.20 -8.35
CA TYR A 47 26.18 -0.13 -9.01
C TYR A 47 26.78 1.26 -8.99
N ILE A 48 25.99 2.30 -9.24
CA ILE A 48 26.47 3.69 -9.17
C ILE A 48 26.89 4.02 -7.74
N GLY A 49 26.15 3.55 -6.73
CA GLY A 49 26.51 3.71 -5.32
C GLY A 49 27.86 3.07 -4.97
N GLU A 50 28.11 1.85 -5.44
CA GLU A 50 29.40 1.18 -5.27
C GLU A 50 30.54 1.90 -5.99
N LEU A 51 30.31 2.35 -7.22
CA LEU A 51 31.30 3.10 -8.02
C LEU A 51 31.59 4.50 -7.44
N ALA A 52 30.57 5.17 -6.92
CA ALA A 52 30.69 6.47 -6.26
C ALA A 52 31.32 6.36 -4.86
N SER A 53 31.56 5.14 -4.36
CA SER A 53 32.29 4.96 -3.12
C SER A 53 33.77 5.31 -3.31
N MET A 54 34.38 5.89 -2.27
CA MET A 54 35.83 6.19 -2.22
C MET A 54 36.70 4.92 -2.27
N GLU A 55 36.11 3.73 -2.37
CA GLU A 55 36.81 2.46 -2.51
C GLU A 55 37.60 2.40 -3.82
N ILE A 56 37.12 3.00 -4.92
CA ILE A 56 37.89 3.13 -6.16
C ILE A 56 39.16 3.97 -5.93
N VAL A 57 39.03 5.06 -5.18
CA VAL A 57 40.16 5.94 -4.81
C VAL A 57 41.17 5.18 -3.93
N ARG A 58 40.68 4.36 -3.01
CA ARG A 58 41.50 3.52 -2.14
C ARG A 58 42.23 2.41 -2.92
N ARG A 59 41.60 1.85 -3.95
CA ARG A 59 42.15 0.76 -4.79
C ARG A 59 43.16 1.21 -5.85
N LEU A 60 43.24 2.50 -6.14
CA LEU A 60 44.21 3.05 -7.10
C LEU A 60 45.67 2.83 -6.72
N GLY A 61 45.98 2.47 -5.46
CA GLY A 61 47.31 2.04 -5.03
C GLY A 61 48.41 3.12 -5.07
N ARG A 62 48.07 4.34 -5.51
CA ARG A 62 48.95 5.52 -5.55
C ARG A 62 48.29 6.71 -4.85
N LYS A 63 49.12 7.61 -4.31
CA LYS A 63 48.63 8.91 -3.82
C LYS A 63 48.28 9.80 -5.01
N LEU A 64 47.06 10.33 -5.01
CA LEU A 64 46.61 11.35 -5.95
C LEU A 64 47.18 12.71 -5.55
N THR A 65 47.44 13.56 -6.52
CA THR A 65 47.72 14.98 -6.29
C THR A 65 46.45 15.72 -5.84
N ALA A 66 46.60 16.93 -5.31
CA ALA A 66 45.46 17.74 -4.86
C ALA A 66 44.44 17.99 -5.99
N GLY A 67 44.90 18.37 -7.19
CA GLY A 67 44.03 18.59 -8.35
C GLY A 67 43.37 17.31 -8.88
N GLU A 68 44.08 16.16 -8.89
CA GLU A 68 43.47 14.87 -9.24
C GLU A 68 42.39 14.45 -8.22
N THR A 69 42.61 14.74 -6.94
CA THR A 69 41.64 14.44 -5.87
C THR A 69 40.38 15.30 -6.02
N GLU A 70 40.53 16.58 -6.33
CA GLU A 70 39.40 17.49 -6.56
C GLU A 70 38.56 17.09 -7.77
N ASN A 71 39.20 16.77 -8.90
CA ASN A 71 38.51 16.27 -10.10
C ASN A 71 37.78 14.95 -9.82
N MET A 72 38.41 14.04 -9.07
CA MET A 72 37.78 12.77 -8.69
C MET A 72 36.55 12.98 -7.81
N ASN A 73 36.63 13.88 -6.83
CA ASN A 73 35.49 14.23 -5.99
C ASN A 73 34.33 14.81 -6.82
N SER A 74 34.63 15.66 -7.80
CA SER A 74 33.60 16.19 -8.73
C SER A 74 32.91 15.07 -9.50
N CYS A 75 33.66 14.13 -10.08
CA CYS A 75 33.09 12.98 -10.80
C CYS A 75 32.23 12.09 -9.89
N VAL A 76 32.66 11.89 -8.64
CA VAL A 76 31.91 11.12 -7.63
C VAL A 76 30.59 11.81 -7.28
N GLU A 77 30.58 13.13 -7.12
CA GLU A 77 29.34 13.88 -6.90
C GLU A 77 28.41 13.81 -8.11
N ASP A 78 28.92 13.92 -9.34
CA ASP A 78 28.12 13.76 -10.56
C ASP A 78 27.46 12.35 -10.62
N LEU A 79 28.21 11.30 -10.25
CA LEU A 79 27.67 9.94 -10.16
C LEU A 79 26.56 9.83 -9.11
N LYS A 80 26.74 10.41 -7.92
CA LYS A 80 25.70 10.43 -6.88
C LYS A 80 24.45 11.16 -7.36
N ASP A 81 24.60 12.24 -8.11
CA ASP A 81 23.45 12.97 -8.66
C ASP A 81 22.73 12.18 -9.76
N ILE A 82 23.43 11.37 -10.55
CA ILE A 82 22.82 10.41 -11.47
C ILE A 82 22.07 9.32 -10.69
N ALA A 83 22.65 8.77 -9.61
CA ALA A 83 21.99 7.78 -8.77
C ALA A 83 20.65 8.30 -8.23
N LYS A 84 20.63 9.53 -7.66
CA LYS A 84 19.39 10.17 -7.19
C LYS A 84 18.33 10.32 -8.29
N LYS A 85 18.73 10.62 -9.53
CA LYS A 85 17.80 10.71 -10.67
C LYS A 85 17.21 9.35 -11.02
N PHE A 86 18.01 8.29 -10.96
CA PHE A 86 17.52 6.92 -11.15
C PHE A 86 16.61 6.46 -10.00
N GLU A 87 16.93 6.78 -8.74
CA GLU A 87 16.07 6.51 -7.59
C GLU A 87 14.70 7.17 -7.77
N GLN A 88 14.67 8.46 -8.15
CA GLN A 88 13.41 9.17 -8.44
C GLN A 88 12.65 8.56 -9.62
N LEU A 89 13.36 8.10 -10.66
CA LEU A 89 12.73 7.42 -11.80
C LEU A 89 12.08 6.11 -11.37
N VAL A 90 12.76 5.30 -10.57
CA VAL A 90 12.26 4.04 -10.03
C VAL A 90 11.06 4.29 -9.13
N GLU A 91 11.16 5.22 -8.18
CA GLU A 91 10.06 5.56 -7.27
C GLU A 91 8.80 6.01 -8.03
N ASN A 92 8.97 6.91 -8.99
CA ASN A 92 7.87 7.37 -9.83
C ASN A 92 7.28 6.24 -10.69
N GLY A 93 8.13 5.38 -11.25
CA GLY A 93 7.69 4.24 -12.06
C GLY A 93 6.87 3.22 -11.24
N ILE A 94 7.29 2.92 -10.02
CA ILE A 94 6.55 2.04 -9.10
C ILE A 94 5.22 2.68 -8.69
N LYS A 95 5.22 3.98 -8.38
CA LYS A 95 4.01 4.72 -8.02
C LYS A 95 3.00 4.73 -9.16
N GLU A 96 3.45 4.97 -10.39
CA GLU A 96 2.60 4.91 -11.58
C GLU A 96 2.07 3.50 -11.81
N LEU A 97 2.90 2.46 -11.69
CA LEU A 97 2.48 1.06 -11.78
C LEU A 97 1.38 0.72 -10.78
N ASN A 98 1.53 1.16 -9.53
CA ASN A 98 0.50 0.99 -8.51
C ASN A 98 -0.79 1.73 -8.90
N ASN A 99 -0.69 2.96 -9.39
CA ASN A 99 -1.86 3.74 -9.77
C ASN A 99 -2.60 3.19 -10.99
N SER A 100 -1.88 2.63 -11.96
CA SER A 100 -2.42 2.24 -13.26
C SER A 100 -2.87 0.78 -13.32
N ALA A 101 -2.26 -0.13 -12.57
CA ALA A 101 -2.70 -1.54 -12.47
C ALA A 101 -3.32 -1.84 -11.11
N LEU A 102 -2.50 -1.90 -10.06
CA LEU A 102 -2.90 -2.46 -8.77
C LEU A 102 -4.11 -1.74 -8.17
N LYS A 103 -4.11 -0.42 -8.21
CA LYS A 103 -5.21 0.38 -7.66
C LYS A 103 -6.51 0.15 -8.41
N HIS A 104 -6.49 -0.09 -9.72
CA HIS A 104 -7.69 -0.36 -10.50
C HIS A 104 -8.28 -1.74 -10.19
N GLU A 105 -7.44 -2.73 -9.90
CA GLU A 105 -7.87 -4.09 -9.56
C GLU A 105 -8.31 -4.22 -8.10
N VAL A 106 -7.53 -3.63 -7.18
CA VAL A 106 -7.73 -3.82 -5.73
C VAL A 106 -8.82 -2.92 -5.18
N LYS A 107 -8.98 -1.71 -5.71
CA LYS A 107 -9.94 -0.76 -5.15
C LYS A 107 -11.39 -1.28 -5.18
N PRO A 108 -11.92 -1.84 -6.29
CA PRO A 108 -13.27 -2.40 -6.31
C PRO A 108 -13.49 -3.47 -5.23
N LEU A 109 -12.53 -4.38 -5.04
CA LEU A 109 -12.61 -5.45 -4.04
C LEU A 109 -12.66 -4.93 -2.60
N ILE A 110 -11.91 -3.86 -2.32
CA ILE A 110 -11.96 -3.22 -1.00
C ILE A 110 -13.23 -2.37 -0.86
N ASP A 111 -13.71 -1.73 -1.93
CA ASP A 111 -14.94 -0.93 -1.92
C ASP A 111 -16.20 -1.82 -1.70
N GLU A 112 -16.16 -3.11 -2.05
CA GLU A 112 -17.19 -4.11 -1.73
C GLU A 112 -17.45 -4.24 -0.22
N PHE A 113 -16.48 -3.88 0.62
CA PHE A 113 -16.65 -3.84 2.08
C PHE A 113 -17.87 -3.03 2.53
N ARG A 114 -18.19 -1.96 1.79
CA ARG A 114 -19.36 -1.11 2.10
C ARG A 114 -20.68 -1.87 2.00
N ASP A 115 -20.74 -2.86 1.11
CA ASP A 115 -21.97 -3.58 0.81
C ASP A 115 -22.14 -4.80 1.74
N ILE A 116 -21.19 -5.03 2.66
CA ILE A 116 -21.22 -6.08 3.68
C ILE A 116 -21.84 -5.53 4.97
N PRO A 117 -22.89 -6.19 5.49
CA PRO A 117 -23.51 -5.77 6.75
C PRO A 117 -22.53 -5.98 7.90
N HIS A 118 -22.28 -4.90 8.64
CA HIS A 118 -21.60 -4.94 9.95
C HIS A 118 -22.55 -4.51 11.08
N ASP A 119 -23.82 -4.29 10.76
CA ASP A 119 -24.90 -4.12 11.72
C ASP A 119 -25.54 -5.48 11.97
N ILE A 120 -24.77 -6.38 12.59
CA ILE A 120 -25.08 -7.81 12.65
C ILE A 120 -25.48 -8.27 14.05
N ASP A 121 -26.31 -9.30 14.10
CA ASP A 121 -26.71 -10.04 15.30
C ASP A 121 -25.79 -11.24 15.60
N ASP A 122 -26.09 -11.96 16.70
CA ASP A 122 -25.30 -13.14 17.12
C ASP A 122 -25.31 -14.29 16.09
N ASN A 123 -26.40 -14.48 15.35
CA ASN A 123 -26.50 -15.55 14.34
C ASN A 123 -25.66 -15.21 13.12
N GLU A 124 -25.81 -13.98 12.60
CA GLU A 124 -25.02 -13.46 11.48
C GLU A 124 -23.53 -13.43 11.81
N PHE A 125 -23.17 -13.07 13.06
CA PHE A 125 -21.79 -13.15 13.52
C PHE A 125 -21.27 -14.59 13.50
N ALA A 126 -22.02 -15.56 14.03
CA ALA A 126 -21.61 -16.97 14.02
C ALA A 126 -21.44 -17.53 12.59
N GLU A 127 -22.29 -17.10 11.64
CA GLU A 127 -22.15 -17.44 10.22
C GLU A 127 -20.87 -16.85 9.62
N ALA A 128 -20.57 -15.58 9.90
CA ALA A 128 -19.34 -14.93 9.47
C ALA A 128 -18.08 -15.57 10.10
N GLU A 129 -18.16 -16.05 11.34
CA GLU A 129 -17.05 -16.77 11.98
C GLU A 129 -16.72 -18.09 11.29
N ALA A 130 -17.75 -18.78 10.78
CA ALA A 130 -17.61 -20.04 10.06
C ALA A 130 -17.13 -19.85 8.62
N ASN A 131 -17.60 -18.80 7.95
CA ASN A 131 -17.21 -18.46 6.58
C ASN A 131 -17.21 -16.95 6.39
N GLU A 132 -16.02 -16.37 6.26
CA GLU A 132 -15.83 -14.93 6.08
C GLU A 132 -15.39 -14.66 4.61
N PRO A 133 -16.34 -14.54 3.66
CA PRO A 133 -16.02 -14.63 2.23
C PRO A 133 -15.26 -13.40 1.71
N TRP A 134 -15.48 -12.22 2.31
CA TRP A 134 -14.89 -10.99 1.78
C TRP A 134 -13.40 -10.91 2.00
N VAL A 135 -12.90 -11.02 3.24
CA VAL A 135 -11.45 -10.91 3.46
C VAL A 135 -10.75 -12.04 2.73
N GLN A 136 -11.29 -13.26 2.73
CA GLN A 136 -10.67 -14.39 2.02
C GLN A 136 -10.59 -14.14 0.52
N ASN A 137 -11.64 -13.60 -0.10
CA ASN A 137 -11.62 -13.22 -1.52
C ASN A 137 -10.58 -12.13 -1.81
N VAL A 138 -10.52 -11.10 -0.96
CA VAL A 138 -9.51 -10.03 -1.05
C VAL A 138 -8.10 -10.61 -0.95
N LEU A 139 -7.84 -11.49 0.03
CA LEU A 139 -6.54 -12.11 0.25
C LEU A 139 -6.10 -12.98 -0.93
N ILE A 140 -7.00 -13.84 -1.44
CA ILE A 140 -6.73 -14.68 -2.61
C ILE A 140 -6.40 -13.82 -3.82
N HIS A 141 -7.20 -12.78 -4.09
CA HIS A 141 -6.97 -11.91 -5.23
C HIS A 141 -5.64 -11.14 -5.11
N LEU A 142 -5.37 -10.55 -3.94
CA LEU A 142 -4.10 -9.86 -3.68
C LEU A 142 -2.91 -10.81 -3.85
N HIS A 143 -3.01 -12.05 -3.38
CA HIS A 143 -1.98 -13.06 -3.56
C HIS A 143 -1.71 -13.34 -5.05
N THR A 144 -2.76 -13.61 -5.84
CA THR A 144 -2.63 -13.87 -7.27
C THR A 144 -1.98 -12.71 -8.02
N VAL A 145 -2.42 -11.48 -7.73
CA VAL A 145 -1.88 -10.27 -8.38
C VAL A 145 -0.42 -10.06 -7.99
N LEU A 146 -0.09 -10.13 -6.69
CA LEU A 146 1.26 -9.91 -6.18
C LEU A 146 2.26 -10.97 -6.66
N GLU A 147 1.86 -12.24 -6.75
CA GLU A 147 2.73 -13.30 -7.25
C GLU A 147 3.13 -13.05 -8.72
N GLY A 148 2.22 -12.45 -9.51
CA GLY A 148 2.52 -11.97 -10.86
C GLY A 148 3.68 -10.98 -10.88
N PHE A 149 3.72 -10.01 -9.97
CA PHE A 149 4.82 -9.03 -9.91
C PHE A 149 6.10 -9.59 -9.29
N LYS A 150 5.98 -10.44 -8.26
CA LYS A 150 7.11 -10.99 -7.50
C LYS A 150 8.10 -11.77 -8.38
N THR A 151 7.60 -12.49 -9.37
CA THR A 151 8.43 -13.29 -10.29
C THR A 151 9.15 -12.45 -11.35
N ARG A 152 8.82 -11.16 -11.48
CA ARG A 152 9.20 -10.29 -12.61
C ARG A 152 9.94 -9.02 -12.18
N MET A 153 10.12 -8.81 -10.88
CA MET A 153 10.76 -7.62 -10.30
C MET A 153 11.88 -8.02 -9.33
N SER A 154 12.81 -7.10 -9.07
CA SER A 154 13.75 -7.27 -7.96
C SER A 154 13.01 -7.26 -6.62
N ALA A 155 13.61 -7.89 -5.59
CA ALA A 155 13.00 -7.97 -4.26
C ALA A 155 12.75 -6.58 -3.65
N GLU A 156 13.69 -5.63 -3.84
CA GLU A 156 13.56 -4.26 -3.35
C GLU A 156 12.46 -3.49 -4.08
N SER A 157 12.42 -3.58 -5.41
CA SER A 157 11.34 -2.93 -6.19
C SER A 157 9.97 -3.53 -5.88
N PHE A 158 9.90 -4.83 -5.60
CA PHE A 158 8.67 -5.50 -5.17
C PHE A 158 8.22 -5.02 -3.78
N ASP A 159 9.13 -4.89 -2.82
CA ASP A 159 8.80 -4.37 -1.48
C ASP A 159 8.29 -2.92 -1.54
N HIS A 160 8.89 -2.07 -2.37
CA HIS A 160 8.38 -0.73 -2.64
C HIS A 160 6.98 -0.75 -3.25
N LEU A 161 6.71 -1.64 -4.21
CA LEU A 161 5.39 -1.82 -4.80
C LEU A 161 4.34 -2.24 -3.75
N VAL A 162 4.68 -3.21 -2.88
CA VAL A 162 3.80 -3.65 -1.79
C VAL A 162 3.54 -2.51 -0.80
N SER A 163 4.53 -1.66 -0.52
CA SER A 163 4.34 -0.47 0.34
C SER A 163 3.31 0.51 -0.24
N TYR A 164 3.37 0.79 -1.56
CA TYR A 164 2.37 1.63 -2.25
C TYR A 164 0.98 0.99 -2.30
N LEU A 165 0.93 -0.32 -2.55
CA LEU A 165 -0.31 -1.08 -2.52
C LEU A 165 -0.94 -1.05 -1.12
N THR A 166 -0.14 -1.26 -0.08
CA THR A 166 -0.59 -1.22 1.32
C THR A 166 -1.25 0.12 1.62
N ASN A 167 -0.64 1.24 1.22
CA ASN A 167 -1.23 2.55 1.37
C ASN A 167 -2.57 2.68 0.63
N THR A 168 -2.68 2.09 -0.55
CA THR A 168 -3.90 2.10 -1.36
C THR A 168 -5.02 1.31 -0.69
N VAL A 169 -4.70 0.12 -0.17
CA VAL A 169 -5.62 -0.74 0.59
C VAL A 169 -6.07 -0.02 1.86
N ALA A 170 -5.14 0.47 2.67
CA ALA A 170 -5.44 1.15 3.93
C ALA A 170 -6.37 2.36 3.72
N ASN A 171 -6.03 3.25 2.76
CA ASN A 171 -6.84 4.43 2.47
C ASN A 171 -8.21 4.11 1.85
N THR A 172 -8.33 2.99 1.14
CA THR A 172 -9.62 2.57 0.55
C THR A 172 -10.51 1.94 1.60
N LEU A 173 -9.95 1.05 2.43
CA LEU A 173 -10.66 0.43 3.54
C LEU A 173 -11.10 1.48 4.56
N GLU A 174 -10.26 2.45 4.90
CA GLU A 174 -10.63 3.56 5.80
C GLU A 174 -11.89 4.29 5.30
N ARG A 175 -11.93 4.62 4.01
CA ARG A 175 -13.09 5.31 3.41
C ARG A 175 -14.33 4.43 3.34
N ALA A 176 -14.17 3.12 3.18
CA ALA A 176 -15.27 2.17 3.21
C ALA A 176 -15.86 2.05 4.63
N VAL A 177 -15.00 1.85 5.63
CA VAL A 177 -15.36 1.77 7.06
C VAL A 177 -16.10 3.03 7.52
N LEU A 178 -15.64 4.23 7.16
CA LEU A 178 -16.30 5.48 7.52
C LEU A 178 -17.69 5.66 6.86
N LYS A 179 -18.03 4.85 5.85
CA LYS A 179 -19.36 4.85 5.22
C LYS A 179 -20.28 3.74 5.74
N SER A 180 -19.73 2.72 6.40
CA SER A 180 -20.49 1.61 6.97
C SER A 180 -21.15 1.95 8.31
N ARG A 181 -21.97 1.02 8.81
CA ARG A 181 -22.60 1.04 10.14
C ARG A 181 -22.24 -0.22 10.89
N PHE A 182 -22.02 -0.10 12.19
CA PHE A 182 -21.49 -1.17 13.02
C PHE A 182 -22.36 -1.40 14.27
N THR A 183 -22.58 -2.67 14.62
CA THR A 183 -22.82 -3.08 16.01
C THR A 183 -21.50 -3.35 16.73
N ARG A 184 -21.55 -3.70 18.02
CA ARG A 184 -20.39 -4.20 18.76
C ARG A 184 -19.81 -5.46 18.11
N LEU A 185 -20.65 -6.37 17.62
CA LEU A 185 -20.25 -7.61 16.94
C LEU A 185 -19.64 -7.31 15.56
N GLY A 186 -20.21 -6.39 14.80
CA GLY A 186 -19.59 -5.92 13.55
C GLY A 186 -18.22 -5.29 13.76
N GLY A 187 -18.02 -4.61 14.90
CA GLY A 187 -16.68 -4.13 15.30
C GLY A 187 -15.68 -5.27 15.54
N LEU A 188 -16.11 -6.39 16.12
CA LEU A 188 -15.27 -7.59 16.30
C LEU A 188 -14.96 -8.27 14.96
N GLN A 189 -15.95 -8.33 14.07
CA GLN A 189 -15.75 -8.87 12.73
C GLN A 189 -14.71 -8.04 11.97
N PHE A 190 -14.86 -6.72 11.96
CA PHE A 190 -13.89 -5.81 11.34
C PHE A 190 -12.48 -5.94 11.93
N ASP A 191 -12.37 -6.15 13.23
CA ASP A 191 -11.09 -6.39 13.90
C ASP A 191 -10.41 -7.68 13.40
N ARG A 192 -11.16 -8.77 13.21
CA ARG A 192 -10.64 -10.03 12.62
C ARG A 192 -10.18 -9.82 11.17
N GLU A 193 -11.02 -9.19 10.37
CA GLU A 193 -10.78 -8.85 8.97
C GLU A 193 -9.51 -8.00 8.80
N LEU A 194 -9.40 -6.91 9.57
CA LEU A 194 -8.25 -6.02 9.55
C LEU A 194 -6.96 -6.77 9.92
N ARG A 195 -7.00 -7.63 10.95
CA ARG A 195 -5.83 -8.45 11.32
C ARG A 195 -5.43 -9.41 10.22
N ALA A 196 -6.39 -10.09 9.58
CA ALA A 196 -6.10 -11.01 8.48
C ALA A 196 -5.42 -10.29 7.31
N LEU A 197 -5.93 -9.12 6.92
CA LEU A 197 -5.38 -8.28 5.86
C LEU A 197 -3.96 -7.77 6.20
N VAL A 198 -3.76 -7.25 7.41
CA VAL A 198 -2.45 -6.76 7.87
C VAL A 198 -1.43 -7.90 7.94
N ASN A 199 -1.83 -9.07 8.43
CA ASN A 199 -0.97 -10.25 8.54
C ASN A 199 -0.53 -10.74 7.15
N PHE A 200 -1.46 -10.83 6.21
CA PHE A 200 -1.16 -11.19 4.83
C PHE A 200 -0.18 -10.20 4.20
N LEU A 201 -0.48 -8.89 4.23
CA LEU A 201 0.39 -7.89 3.61
C LEU A 201 1.77 -7.84 4.29
N THR A 202 1.85 -8.10 5.60
CA THR A 202 3.14 -8.21 6.31
C THR A 202 3.90 -9.47 5.92
N SER A 203 3.21 -10.56 5.55
CA SER A 203 3.84 -11.83 5.15
C SER A 203 4.46 -11.80 3.76
N VAL A 204 3.99 -10.91 2.87
CA VAL A 204 4.44 -10.84 1.48
C VAL A 204 5.64 -9.92 1.27
N THR A 205 5.95 -9.02 2.22
CA THR A 205 7.01 -8.02 2.10
C THR A 205 8.01 -8.13 3.25
N SER A 206 9.27 -7.76 3.00
CA SER A 206 10.26 -7.61 4.08
C SER A 206 10.19 -6.21 4.74
N SER A 207 9.48 -5.27 4.12
CA SER A 207 9.34 -3.90 4.59
C SER A 207 8.40 -3.75 5.79
N THR A 208 8.67 -2.76 6.63
CA THR A 208 7.81 -2.44 7.78
C THR A 208 6.59 -1.63 7.33
N ILE A 209 5.47 -2.31 7.11
CA ILE A 209 4.24 -1.69 6.59
C ILE A 209 3.15 -1.41 7.65
N ARG A 210 3.32 -1.90 8.88
CA ARG A 210 2.29 -1.79 9.95
C ARG A 210 1.88 -0.35 10.25
N ASP A 211 2.82 0.58 10.14
CA ASP A 211 2.55 2.00 10.35
C ASP A 211 1.50 2.58 9.40
N ARG A 212 1.38 2.01 8.18
CA ARG A 212 0.37 2.43 7.19
C ARG A 212 -1.06 2.12 7.65
N PHE A 213 -1.23 1.16 8.55
CA PHE A 213 -2.52 0.80 9.15
C PHE A 213 -2.77 1.50 10.48
N ALA A 214 -1.88 2.36 10.99
CA ALA A 214 -2.03 2.96 12.31
C ALA A 214 -3.37 3.70 12.49
N LYS A 215 -3.83 4.42 11.46
CA LYS A 215 -5.12 5.12 11.49
C LYS A 215 -6.30 4.14 11.50
N LEU A 216 -6.24 3.08 10.68
CA LEU A 216 -7.23 1.99 10.69
C LEU A 216 -7.28 1.23 12.01
N HIS A 217 -6.14 0.97 12.65
CA HIS A 217 -6.09 0.36 13.97
C HIS A 217 -6.75 1.26 15.04
N GLN A 218 -6.54 2.57 14.97
CA GLN A 218 -7.21 3.52 15.87
C GLN A 218 -8.73 3.54 15.62
N ILE A 219 -9.16 3.52 14.36
CA ILE A 219 -10.58 3.37 13.98
C ILE A 219 -11.15 2.08 14.57
N ASN A 220 -10.44 0.96 14.41
CA ASN A 220 -10.82 -0.34 14.94
C ASN A 220 -10.96 -0.33 16.47
N THR A 221 -10.02 0.30 17.18
CA THR A 221 -10.11 0.49 18.65
C THR A 221 -11.39 1.23 19.03
N VAL A 222 -11.70 2.34 18.36
CA VAL A 222 -12.92 3.14 18.64
C VAL A 222 -14.20 2.34 18.33
N LEU A 223 -14.21 1.57 17.23
CA LEU A 223 -15.35 0.72 16.87
C LEU A 223 -15.57 -0.44 17.85
N ASN A 224 -14.57 -0.83 18.64
CA ASN A 224 -14.63 -1.94 19.60
C ASN A 224 -14.89 -1.50 21.05
N LEU A 225 -15.10 -0.21 21.32
CA LEU A 225 -15.47 0.27 22.65
C LEU A 225 -16.85 -0.26 23.07
N GLU A 226 -17.05 -0.48 24.37
CA GLU A 226 -18.37 -0.83 24.91
C GLU A 226 -19.20 0.43 25.15
N HIS A 227 -18.56 1.54 25.48
CA HIS A 227 -19.24 2.81 25.73
C HIS A 227 -18.47 4.02 25.17
N PRO A 228 -19.14 5.08 24.64
CA PRO A 228 -18.46 6.23 24.05
C PRO A 228 -17.46 6.94 24.96
N GLN A 229 -17.65 6.89 26.28
CA GLN A 229 -16.76 7.54 27.25
C GLN A 229 -15.40 6.85 27.40
N GLU A 230 -15.30 5.55 27.12
CA GLU A 230 -14.06 4.78 27.21
C GLU A 230 -12.97 5.34 26.29
N VAL A 231 -13.36 6.04 25.23
CA VAL A 231 -12.41 6.71 24.33
C VAL A 231 -11.47 7.67 25.09
N LEU A 232 -11.90 8.24 26.22
CA LEU A 232 -11.11 9.16 27.05
C LEU A 232 -9.97 8.46 27.81
N GLU A 233 -10.03 7.15 27.95
CA GLU A 233 -8.95 6.34 28.54
C GLU A 233 -7.81 6.15 27.54
N TYR A 234 -8.13 6.17 26.25
CA TYR A 234 -7.17 5.95 25.18
C TYR A 234 -6.71 7.25 24.50
N TYR A 235 -7.58 8.26 24.39
CA TYR A 235 -7.37 9.50 23.63
C TYR A 235 -6.82 10.64 24.51
N GLY A 236 -6.02 11.53 23.92
CA GLY A 236 -5.52 12.74 24.58
C GLY A 236 -4.42 12.46 25.62
N SER A 237 -4.40 13.21 26.72
CA SER A 237 -3.35 13.12 27.75
C SER A 237 -3.27 11.76 28.45
N SER A 238 -4.31 10.93 28.33
CA SER A 238 -4.38 9.57 28.87
C SER A 238 -3.78 8.52 27.92
N SER A 239 -3.41 8.89 26.68
CA SER A 239 -2.88 7.93 25.71
C SER A 239 -1.56 7.34 26.20
N SER A 240 -1.60 6.09 26.64
CA SER A 240 -0.47 5.34 27.19
C SER A 240 0.54 4.96 26.10
N GLY A 241 1.30 5.95 25.62
CA GLY A 241 2.39 5.78 24.65
C GLY A 241 1.95 5.63 23.19
N VAL A 242 0.65 5.73 22.89
CA VAL A 242 0.11 5.67 21.52
C VAL A 242 -0.13 7.08 20.99
N THR A 243 0.61 7.46 19.94
CA THR A 243 0.34 8.72 19.22
C THR A 243 -0.90 8.58 18.34
N TRP A 244 -1.98 9.25 18.74
CA TRP A 244 -3.21 9.30 17.95
C TRP A 244 -3.03 10.12 16.66
N ARG A 245 -3.46 9.53 15.54
CA ARG A 245 -3.47 10.14 14.20
C ARG A 245 -4.85 10.68 13.84
N LEU A 246 -5.89 10.26 14.55
CA LEU A 246 -7.25 10.78 14.39
C LEU A 246 -7.40 12.12 15.12
N THR A 247 -7.93 13.10 14.42
CA THR A 247 -8.39 14.36 15.00
C THR A 247 -9.62 14.15 15.88
N PRO A 248 -9.94 15.09 16.79
CA PRO A 248 -11.15 15.00 17.62
C PRO A 248 -12.46 14.92 16.80
N SER A 249 -12.48 15.50 15.60
CA SER A 249 -13.60 15.38 14.66
C SER A 249 -13.73 13.97 14.08
N GLU A 250 -12.60 13.38 13.66
CA GLU A 250 -12.60 12.02 13.10
C GLU A 250 -12.96 10.97 14.16
N VAL A 251 -12.50 11.13 15.42
CA VAL A 251 -12.92 10.24 16.52
C VAL A 251 -14.44 10.27 16.71
N ARG A 252 -15.05 11.46 16.71
CA ARG A 252 -16.52 11.59 16.79
C ARG A 252 -17.22 10.98 15.57
N GLU A 253 -16.65 11.12 14.39
CA GLU A 253 -17.18 10.52 13.16
C GLU A 253 -17.19 8.99 13.22
N VAL A 254 -16.11 8.39 13.74
CA VAL A 254 -15.97 6.93 13.93
C VAL A 254 -16.93 6.44 15.02
N LEU A 255 -17.01 7.11 16.17
CA LEU A 255 -18.00 6.80 17.21
C LEU A 255 -19.43 6.83 16.65
N GLY A 256 -19.72 7.78 15.76
CA GLY A 256 -21.02 7.89 15.09
C GLY A 256 -21.32 6.78 14.07
N ARG A 257 -20.39 5.87 13.80
CA ARG A 257 -20.65 4.67 12.98
C ARG A 257 -21.27 3.53 13.79
N ARG A 258 -21.19 3.57 15.13
CA ARG A 258 -21.80 2.60 16.03
C ARG A 258 -23.27 2.93 16.25
N ASN A 259 -24.15 2.01 15.88
CA ASN A 259 -25.60 2.21 15.91
C ASN A 259 -26.17 2.35 17.32
N ASP A 260 -25.50 1.73 18.29
CA ASP A 260 -25.86 1.72 19.71
C ASP A 260 -25.37 2.97 20.47
N PHE A 261 -24.47 3.77 19.88
CA PHE A 261 -23.94 4.97 20.52
C PHE A 261 -24.81 6.20 20.24
N LYS A 262 -25.31 6.84 21.30
CA LYS A 262 -26.18 8.02 21.16
C LYS A 262 -25.39 9.25 20.75
N THR A 263 -25.89 9.98 19.75
CA THR A 263 -25.25 11.20 19.25
C THR A 263 -24.99 12.25 20.34
N ASP A 264 -25.90 12.39 21.31
CA ASP A 264 -25.74 13.35 22.42
C ASP A 264 -24.66 12.94 23.43
N GLU A 265 -24.39 11.65 23.59
CA GLU A 265 -23.27 11.16 24.40
C GLU A 265 -21.94 11.48 23.70
N ILE A 266 -21.85 11.22 22.40
CA ILE A 266 -20.67 11.53 21.58
C ILE A 266 -20.37 13.03 21.59
N ARG A 267 -21.38 13.89 21.46
CA ARG A 267 -21.22 15.36 21.48
C ARG A 267 -20.70 15.90 22.81
N ARG A 268 -21.01 15.24 23.93
CA ARG A 268 -20.58 15.65 25.28
C ARG A 268 -19.13 15.27 25.61
N LEU A 269 -18.47 14.47 24.76
CA LEU A 269 -17.08 14.07 24.95
C LEU A 269 -16.12 15.27 24.81
N LYS A 270 -15.24 15.40 25.81
CA LYS A 270 -14.16 16.39 25.86
C LYS A 270 -12.87 15.77 25.30
N LEU A 271 -12.81 15.72 23.97
CA LEU A 271 -11.66 15.26 23.16
C LEU A 271 -10.73 16.41 22.81
#